data_AF-A0A1A8TWT4-F1
#
_entry.id   AF-A0A1A8TWT4-F1
#
_cell.length_a   1.000
_cell.length_b   1.000
_cell.length_c   1.000
_cell.angle_alpha   90.00
_cell.angle_beta   90.00
_cell.angle_gamma   90.00
#
_symmetry.space_group_name_H-M   'P 1'
#
loop_
_entity.id
_entity.type
_entity.pdbx_description
1 polymer ?
#
loop_
_entity_poly.entity_id
_entity_poly.type
_entity_poly.pdbx_seq_one_letter_code
_entity_poly.pdbx_strand_id
1 'polypeptide(L)'
;MVILGFGFLSTFLVRHGFSSTGFNLLVAAIASQWALILTGVESWFSAGRITVDLKSIVVAELCTASALIAVGSVLGKANPVQLTVIVLLEVSGFVLNEWLLRTLLKVRPLSSIMLLHIFGALFGLTLTWIMYRKGSEDGFEKEKFDRKSGLFSSLGDLFEHL
;
A
#
# COMPACT_ATOMS: atom_id res chain seq x y z
N MET A 1 5.92 -10.87 3.25
CA MET A 1 4.50 -10.76 3.67
C MET A 1 3.63 -9.99 2.67
N VAL A 2 4.17 -8.99 1.98
CA VAL A 2 3.38 -8.07 1.13
C VAL A 2 2.75 -8.73 -0.11
N ILE A 3 3.49 -9.58 -0.84
CA ILE A 3 2.98 -10.15 -2.10
C ILE A 3 1.93 -11.25 -1.86
N LEU A 4 2.14 -12.11 -0.85
CA LEU A 4 1.24 -13.22 -0.52
C LEU A 4 0.16 -12.84 0.51
N GLY A 5 0.50 -12.11 1.58
CA GLY A 5 -0.43 -11.68 2.62
C GLY A 5 -1.43 -10.66 2.09
N PHE A 6 -0.96 -9.48 1.68
CA PHE A 6 -1.82 -8.43 1.13
C PHE A 6 -2.48 -8.80 -0.23
N GLY A 7 -1.78 -9.61 -1.05
CA GLY A 7 -2.31 -10.14 -2.30
C GLY A 7 -3.53 -11.04 -2.09
N PHE A 8 -3.53 -11.89 -1.06
CA PHE A 8 -4.69 -12.69 -0.68
C PHE A 8 -5.69 -11.94 0.21
N LEU A 9 -5.28 -11.01 1.09
CA LEU A 9 -6.19 -10.24 1.94
C LEU A 9 -7.18 -9.40 1.11
N SER A 10 -6.70 -8.89 -0.03
CA SER A 10 -7.50 -8.09 -0.95
C SER A 10 -8.53 -8.89 -1.77
N THR A 11 -8.60 -10.21 -1.60
CA THR A 11 -9.55 -11.11 -2.29
C THR A 11 -10.93 -11.18 -1.63
N PHE A 12 -11.13 -10.51 -0.49
CA PHE A 12 -12.41 -10.47 0.25
C PHE A 12 -13.61 -9.98 -0.60
N LEU A 13 -13.37 -9.21 -1.67
CA LEU A 13 -14.40 -8.73 -2.60
C LEU A 13 -14.72 -9.75 -3.70
N VAL A 14 -15.80 -10.50 -3.46
CA VAL A 14 -16.31 -11.66 -4.21
C VAL A 14 -16.45 -11.47 -5.72
N ARG A 15 -16.86 -10.28 -6.19
CA ARG A 15 -17.32 -10.15 -7.59
C ARG A 15 -16.21 -9.84 -8.60
N HIS A 16 -14.95 -9.81 -8.17
CA HIS A 16 -13.76 -9.63 -9.03
C HIS A 16 -12.60 -10.60 -8.71
N GLY A 17 -12.88 -11.83 -8.27
CA GLY A 17 -11.88 -12.73 -7.65
C GLY A 17 -10.60 -13.10 -8.44
N PHE A 18 -10.59 -13.05 -9.78
CA PHE A 18 -9.36 -13.29 -10.57
C PHE A 18 -8.72 -12.01 -11.13
N SER A 19 -9.54 -11.05 -11.57
CA SER A 19 -9.04 -9.82 -12.19
C SER A 19 -8.62 -8.76 -11.17
N SER A 20 -9.38 -8.57 -10.08
CA SER A 20 -9.01 -7.60 -9.02
C SER A 20 -7.79 -8.06 -8.21
N THR A 21 -7.65 -9.36 -7.98
CA THR A 21 -6.45 -9.93 -7.34
C THR A 21 -5.22 -9.70 -8.20
N GLY A 22 -5.31 -9.94 -9.52
CA GLY A 22 -4.24 -9.65 -10.46
C GLY A 22 -3.88 -8.15 -10.53
N PHE A 23 -4.87 -7.26 -10.53
CA PHE A 23 -4.63 -5.82 -10.52
C PHE A 23 -4.01 -5.34 -9.20
N ASN A 24 -4.45 -5.84 -8.05
CA ASN A 24 -3.81 -5.48 -6.78
C ASN A 24 -2.39 -6.03 -6.68
N LEU A 25 -2.13 -7.22 -7.21
CA LEU A 25 -0.78 -7.78 -7.27
C LEU A 25 0.12 -6.97 -8.23
N LEU A 26 -0.41 -6.51 -9.35
CA LEU A 26 0.27 -5.59 -10.27
C LEU A 26 0.59 -4.26 -9.59
N VAL A 27 -0.39 -3.67 -8.90
CA VAL A 27 -0.21 -2.41 -8.15
C VAL A 27 0.82 -2.58 -7.04
N ALA A 28 0.81 -3.71 -6.32
CA ALA A 28 1.81 -4.03 -5.31
C ALA A 28 3.21 -4.21 -5.89
N ALA A 29 3.33 -4.83 -7.06
CA ALA A 29 4.62 -4.96 -7.76
C ALA A 29 5.16 -3.60 -8.19
N ILE A 30 4.31 -2.73 -8.75
CA ILE A 30 4.67 -1.35 -9.12
C ILE A 30 5.08 -0.55 -7.87
N ALA A 31 4.32 -0.66 -6.79
CA ALA A 31 4.62 -0.02 -5.51
C ALA A 31 6.01 -0.41 -4.99
N SER A 32 6.30 -1.71 -4.98
CA SER A 32 7.57 -2.25 -4.49
C SER A 32 8.76 -1.80 -5.34
N GLN A 33 8.61 -1.84 -6.67
CA GLN A 33 9.63 -1.32 -7.58
C GLN A 33 9.86 0.18 -7.39
N TRP A 34 8.78 0.94 -7.23
CA TRP A 34 8.86 2.38 -7.01
C TRP A 34 9.51 2.73 -5.66
N ALA A 35 9.15 2.03 -4.59
CA ALA A 35 9.73 2.19 -3.27
C ALA A 35 11.23 1.86 -3.26
N LEU A 36 11.66 0.81 -3.97
CA LEU A 36 13.07 0.48 -4.15
C LEU A 36 13.83 1.57 -4.90
N ILE A 37 13.25 2.13 -5.97
CA ILE A 37 13.87 3.22 -6.71
C ILE A 37 14.03 4.44 -5.80
N LEU A 38 12.97 4.88 -5.11
CA LEU A 38 13.02 6.06 -4.25
C LEU A 38 13.98 5.91 -3.08
N THR A 39 14.00 4.74 -2.43
CA THR A 39 14.96 4.43 -1.37
C THR A 39 16.39 4.36 -1.93
N GLY A 40 16.55 3.81 -3.13
CA GLY A 40 17.82 3.72 -3.83
C GLY A 40 18.36 5.08 -4.30
N VAL A 41 17.50 6.04 -4.65
CA VAL A 41 17.88 7.39 -5.06
C VAL A 41 18.58 8.15 -3.92
N GLU A 42 18.18 7.94 -2.66
CA GLU A 42 18.87 8.52 -1.50
C GLU A 42 20.33 8.01 -1.39
N SER A 43 20.54 6.72 -1.65
CA SER A 43 21.89 6.12 -1.70
C SER A 43 22.69 6.63 -2.91
N TRP A 44 22.02 6.86 -4.05
CA TRP A 44 22.64 7.39 -5.26
C TRP A 44 23.12 8.83 -5.07
N PHE A 45 22.34 9.68 -4.39
CA PHE A 45 22.73 11.06 -4.09
C PHE A 45 23.97 11.11 -3.18
N SER A 46 24.13 10.15 -2.28
CA SER A 46 25.26 10.11 -1.33
C SER A 46 26.52 9.44 -1.89
N ALA A 47 26.39 8.41 -2.73
CA ALA A 47 27.51 7.55 -3.15
C ALA A 47 27.69 7.40 -4.67
N GLY A 48 26.84 8.03 -5.49
CA GLY A 48 26.89 7.96 -6.95
C GLY A 48 26.48 6.60 -7.56
N ARG A 49 26.10 5.62 -6.72
CA ARG A 49 25.61 4.30 -7.13
C ARG A 49 24.37 3.92 -6.33
N ILE A 50 23.40 3.30 -6.99
CA ILE A 50 22.23 2.72 -6.32
C ILE A 50 22.72 1.47 -5.60
N THR A 51 22.83 1.54 -4.28
CA THR A 51 23.33 0.43 -3.47
C THR A 51 22.11 -0.27 -2.86
N VAL A 52 21.71 -1.40 -3.44
CA VAL A 52 20.58 -2.19 -2.93
C VAL A 52 21.10 -3.11 -1.84
N ASP A 53 20.91 -2.70 -0.58
CA ASP A 53 21.20 -3.51 0.61
C ASP A 53 19.92 -4.15 1.18
N LEU A 54 20.06 -5.19 2.00
CA LEU A 54 18.96 -5.88 2.66
C LEU A 54 18.06 -4.90 3.42
N LYS A 55 18.67 -3.89 4.05
CA LYS A 55 17.95 -2.82 4.75
C LYS A 55 17.06 -1.97 3.81
N SER A 56 17.54 -1.70 2.60
CA SER A 56 16.76 -0.93 1.61
C SER A 56 15.57 -1.72 1.09
N ILE A 57 15.73 -3.05 0.94
CA ILE A 57 14.63 -3.95 0.57
C ILE A 57 13.57 -3.97 1.67
N VAL A 58 13.97 -4.08 2.94
CA VAL A 58 13.03 -4.05 4.08
C VAL A 58 12.28 -2.72 4.14
N VAL A 59 12.96 -1.59 3.98
CA VAL A 59 12.31 -0.26 3.95
C VAL A 59 11.33 -0.14 2.79
N ALA A 60 11.72 -0.62 1.60
CA ALA A 60 10.84 -0.61 0.43
C ALA A 60 9.59 -1.48 0.63
N GLU A 61 9.73 -2.66 1.26
CA GLU A 61 8.58 -3.51 1.61
C GLU A 61 7.66 -2.83 2.64
N LEU A 62 8.19 -2.15 3.66
CA LEU A 62 7.38 -1.44 4.66
C LEU A 62 6.62 -0.26 4.06
N CYS A 63 7.26 0.48 3.15
CA CYS A 63 6.62 1.56 2.40
C CYS A 63 5.50 1.01 1.51
N THR A 64 5.78 -0.09 0.82
CA THR A 64 4.77 -0.79 0.00
C THR A 64 3.58 -1.24 0.85
N ALA A 65 3.82 -1.81 2.03
CA ALA A 65 2.75 -2.21 2.95
C ALA A 65 1.86 -1.02 3.35
N SER A 66 2.44 0.15 3.64
CA SER A 66 1.68 1.38 3.93
C SER A 66 0.77 1.80 2.75
N ALA A 67 1.32 1.76 1.53
CA ALA A 67 0.58 2.05 0.31
C ALA A 67 -0.63 1.12 0.11
N LEU A 68 -0.45 -0.18 0.40
CA LEU A 68 -1.54 -1.14 0.28
C LEU A 68 -2.61 -0.97 1.35
N ILE A 69 -2.25 -0.59 2.58
CA ILE A 69 -3.22 -0.20 3.61
C ILE A 69 -4.07 0.97 3.11
N ALA A 70 -3.43 2.00 2.53
CA ALA A 70 -4.13 3.15 1.97
C ALA A 70 -5.06 2.76 0.81
N VAL A 71 -4.60 1.91 -0.11
CA VAL A 71 -5.41 1.38 -1.21
C VAL A 71 -6.62 0.59 -0.72
N GLY A 72 -6.48 -0.15 0.38
CA GLY A 72 -7.58 -0.89 1.00
C GLY A 72 -8.80 -0.01 1.31
N SER A 73 -8.59 1.25 1.68
CA SER A 73 -9.68 2.19 1.99
C SER A 73 -10.53 2.61 0.78
N VAL A 74 -9.95 2.57 -0.42
CA VAL A 74 -10.59 3.00 -1.68
C VAL A 74 -10.89 1.82 -2.62
N LEU A 75 -10.65 0.59 -2.16
CA LEU A 75 -10.83 -0.62 -2.93
C LEU A 75 -12.31 -0.79 -3.32
N GLY A 76 -12.57 -1.02 -4.61
CA GLY A 76 -13.93 -1.12 -5.17
C GLY A 76 -14.60 0.21 -5.55
N LYS A 77 -14.02 1.35 -5.16
CA LYS A 77 -14.49 2.71 -5.50
C LYS A 77 -13.62 3.41 -6.55
N ALA A 78 -12.38 2.95 -6.76
CA ALA A 78 -11.40 3.52 -7.70
C ALA A 78 -11.07 2.58 -8.88
N ASN A 79 -10.71 3.15 -10.04
CA ASN A 79 -10.25 2.43 -11.23
C ASN A 79 -8.78 1.95 -11.05
N PRO A 80 -8.30 0.84 -11.64
CA PRO A 80 -6.90 0.39 -11.50
C PRO A 80 -5.83 1.45 -11.82
N VAL A 81 -6.10 2.33 -12.79
CA VAL A 81 -5.21 3.46 -13.09
C VAL A 81 -5.14 4.45 -11.92
N GLN A 82 -6.27 4.74 -11.28
CA GLN A 82 -6.32 5.62 -10.10
C GLN A 82 -5.62 4.98 -8.90
N LEU A 83 -5.80 3.67 -8.69
CA LEU A 83 -5.08 2.93 -7.64
C LEU A 83 -3.56 3.00 -7.84
N THR A 84 -3.09 2.86 -9.08
CA THR A 84 -1.67 2.98 -9.41
C THR A 84 -1.13 4.37 -9.06
N VAL A 85 -1.85 5.44 -9.44
CA VAL A 85 -1.46 6.82 -9.12
C VAL A 85 -1.46 7.07 -7.61
N ILE A 86 -2.48 6.59 -6.90
CA ILE A 86 -2.58 6.70 -5.43
C ILE A 86 -1.37 6.07 -4.75
N VAL A 87 -0.99 4.86 -5.17
CA VAL A 87 0.17 4.15 -4.64
C VAL A 87 1.47 4.89 -4.91
N LEU A 88 1.67 5.40 -6.12
CA LEU A 88 2.87 6.17 -6.44
C LEU A 88 2.99 7.43 -5.56
N LEU A 89 1.87 8.11 -5.32
CA LEU A 89 1.81 9.29 -4.45
C LEU A 89 2.06 8.94 -2.98
N GLU A 90 1.43 7.87 -2.48
CA GLU A 90 1.58 7.42 -1.10
C GLU A 90 3.03 7.03 -0.81
N VAL A 91 3.63 6.18 -1.66
CA VAL A 91 5.01 5.71 -1.50
C VAL A 91 5.99 6.87 -1.51
N SER A 92 5.78 7.83 -2.43
CA SER A 92 6.59 9.05 -2.48
C SER A 92 6.43 9.89 -1.22
N GLY A 93 5.20 10.06 -0.74
CA GLY A 93 4.88 10.77 0.50
C GLY A 93 5.50 10.10 1.73
N PHE A 94 5.49 8.76 1.80
CA PHE A 94 6.07 8.01 2.90
C PHE A 94 7.60 8.18 2.95
N VAL A 95 8.27 8.03 1.82
CA VAL A 95 9.74 8.23 1.72
C VAL A 95 10.11 9.68 2.06
N LEU A 96 9.37 10.67 1.55
CA LEU A 96 9.58 12.08 1.87
C LEU A 96 9.34 12.36 3.35
N ASN A 97 8.30 11.79 3.95
CA ASN A 97 8.01 11.92 5.38
C ASN A 97 9.14 11.32 6.23
N GLU A 98 9.65 10.15 5.86
CA GLU A 98 10.78 9.53 6.54
C GLU A 98 12.04 10.41 6.43
N TRP A 99 12.34 10.91 5.24
CA TRP A 99 13.47 11.81 5.00
C TRP A 99 13.34 13.13 5.79
N LEU A 100 12.13 13.69 5.87
CA LEU A 100 11.83 14.90 6.64
C LEU A 100 12.03 14.67 8.15
N LEU A 101 11.53 13.55 8.69
CA LEU A 101 11.74 13.15 10.08
C LEU A 101 13.23 12.98 10.41
N ARG A 102 13.99 12.35 9.51
CA ARG A 102 15.45 12.18 9.64
C ARG A 102 16.17 13.53 9.63
N THR A 103 15.84 14.40 8.69
CA THR A 103 16.57 15.65 8.43
C THR A 103 16.23 16.74 9.45
N LEU A 104 14.94 16.96 9.72
CA LEU A 104 14.49 18.04 10.60
C LEU A 104 14.48 17.65 12.07
N LEU A 105 13.89 16.50 12.40
CA LEU A 105 13.73 16.08 13.80
C LEU A 105 14.94 15.30 14.33
N LYS A 106 15.90 14.91 13.46
CA LYS A 106 17.08 14.09 13.80
C LYS A 106 16.73 12.79 14.54
N VAL A 107 15.47 12.36 14.46
CA VAL A 107 15.03 11.08 14.98
C VAL A 107 15.51 10.03 13.99
N ARG A 108 15.98 8.88 14.49
CA ARG A 108 16.14 7.71 13.63
C ARG A 108 14.76 7.09 13.49
N PRO A 109 14.05 7.22 12.35
CA PRO A 109 12.96 6.32 12.08
C PRO A 109 13.63 4.96 11.89
N LEU A 110 13.66 4.19 12.96
CA LEU A 110 13.31 2.79 12.85
C LEU A 110 11.97 2.84 12.12
N SER A 111 11.91 2.30 10.90
CA SER A 111 10.68 2.19 10.12
C SER A 111 9.72 1.33 10.94
N SER A 112 9.07 2.00 11.88
CA SER A 112 8.30 1.40 12.93
C SER A 112 7.02 0.96 12.28
N ILE A 113 6.63 -0.27 12.57
CA ILE A 113 5.36 -0.83 12.13
C ILE A 113 4.20 0.10 12.55
N MET A 114 4.34 0.86 13.63
CA MET A 114 3.34 1.87 13.99
C MET A 114 3.25 3.03 12.99
N LEU A 115 4.38 3.52 12.47
CA LEU A 115 4.43 4.63 11.53
C LEU A 115 3.75 4.27 10.20
N LEU A 116 3.98 3.04 9.71
CA LEU A 116 3.36 2.58 8.45
C LEU A 116 1.84 2.47 8.57
N HIS A 117 1.33 2.00 9.72
CA HIS A 117 -0.11 1.84 9.91
C HIS A 117 -0.79 3.20 10.05
N ILE A 118 -0.22 4.11 10.84
CA ILE A 118 -0.77 5.45 11.04
C ILE A 118 -0.75 6.25 9.74
N PHE A 119 0.39 6.25 9.03
CA PHE A 119 0.53 6.99 7.78
C PHE A 119 -0.43 6.47 6.71
N GLY A 120 -0.39 5.16 6.45
CA GLY A 120 -1.24 4.53 5.44
C GLY A 120 -2.73 4.67 5.74
N ALA A 121 -3.14 4.51 7.01
CA ALA A 121 -4.54 4.66 7.40
C ALA A 121 -5.03 6.11 7.26
N LEU A 122 -4.25 7.09 7.71
CA LEU A 122 -4.62 8.51 7.58
C LEU A 122 -4.64 8.95 6.12
N PHE A 123 -3.67 8.52 5.32
CA PHE A 123 -3.63 8.81 3.88
C PHE A 123 -4.86 8.22 3.17
N GLY A 124 -5.19 6.95 3.46
CA GLY A 124 -6.40 6.29 2.94
C GLY A 124 -7.70 6.97 3.37
N LEU A 125 -7.81 7.38 4.63
CA LEU A 125 -8.97 8.12 5.13
C LEU A 125 -9.13 9.46 4.39
N THR A 126 -8.04 10.18 4.20
CA THR A 126 -8.02 11.47 3.49
C THR A 126 -8.43 11.28 2.03
N LEU A 127 -7.95 10.23 1.36
CA LEU A 127 -8.38 9.86 0.02
C LEU A 127 -9.87 9.54 -0.06
N THR A 128 -10.37 8.76 0.90
CA THR A 128 -11.80 8.43 0.97
C THR A 128 -12.65 9.69 1.13
N TRP A 129 -12.18 10.66 1.92
CA TRP A 129 -12.84 11.95 2.09
C TRP A 129 -12.76 12.83 0.85
N ILE A 130 -11.64 12.89 0.15
CA ILE A 130 -11.49 13.64 -1.12
C ILE A 130 -12.34 13.03 -2.24
N MET A 131 -12.40 11.70 -2.30
CA MET A 131 -13.21 10.96 -3.27
C MET A 131 -14.69 10.90 -2.89
N TYR A 132 -15.07 11.43 -1.72
CA TYR A 132 -16.45 11.46 -1.27
C TYR A 132 -17.29 12.39 -2.16
N ARG A 133 -18.22 11.81 -2.92
CA ARG A 133 -19.18 12.53 -3.74
C ARG A 133 -20.56 12.45 -3.08
N LYS A 134 -21.21 13.61 -2.95
CA LYS A 134 -22.50 13.84 -2.25
C LYS A 134 -23.73 13.07 -2.78
N GLY A 135 -23.54 12.11 -3.69
CA GLY A 135 -24.59 11.23 -4.25
C GLY A 135 -24.27 9.74 -4.09
N SER A 136 -23.39 9.40 -3.13
CA SER A 136 -22.92 8.04 -2.84
C SER A 136 -23.77 7.32 -1.78
N GLU A 137 -25.00 7.79 -1.55
CA GLU A 137 -25.92 7.27 -0.53
C GLU A 137 -26.71 6.03 -1.02
N ASP A 138 -26.79 5.81 -2.33
CA ASP A 138 -27.32 4.56 -2.87
C ASP A 138 -26.30 3.46 -2.62
N GLY A 139 -26.67 2.54 -1.72
CA GLY A 139 -25.82 1.45 -1.24
C GLY A 139 -24.99 0.83 -2.37
N PHE A 140 -23.67 0.82 -2.18
CA PHE A 140 -22.75 0.22 -3.14
C PHE A 140 -23.15 -1.25 -3.36
N GLU A 141 -23.78 -1.57 -4.49
CA GLU A 141 -24.10 -2.96 -4.90
C GLU A 141 -22.88 -3.90 -4.90
N LYS A 142 -21.67 -3.33 -4.78
CA LYS A 142 -20.36 -3.97 -4.80
C LYS A 142 -19.87 -4.43 -3.42
N GLU A 143 -20.50 -4.05 -2.30
CA GLU A 143 -20.20 -4.58 -0.95
C GLU A 143 -20.98 -5.87 -0.64
N LYS A 144 -20.94 -6.86 -1.55
CA LYS A 144 -21.52 -8.19 -1.29
C LYS A 144 -20.41 -9.19 -0.95
N PHE A 145 -20.51 -9.76 0.24
CA PHE A 145 -19.64 -10.83 0.75
C PHE A 145 -20.27 -12.20 0.45
N ASP A 146 -19.45 -13.20 0.13
CA ASP A 146 -19.85 -14.57 -0.21
C ASP A 146 -18.86 -15.52 0.44
N ARG A 147 -19.32 -16.73 0.77
CA ARG A 147 -18.57 -17.67 1.61
C ARG A 147 -17.23 -18.08 1.00
N LYS A 148 -17.10 -18.02 -0.33
CA LYS A 148 -15.84 -18.29 -1.03
C LYS A 148 -14.82 -17.15 -0.92
N SER A 149 -15.23 -15.87 -0.91
CA SER A 149 -14.28 -14.77 -0.70
C SER A 149 -13.81 -14.67 0.75
N GLY A 150 -14.69 -15.04 1.70
CA GLY A 150 -14.33 -15.15 3.11
C GLY A 150 -13.17 -16.11 3.33
N LEU A 151 -13.19 -17.28 2.68
CA LEU A 151 -12.11 -18.28 2.79
C LEU A 151 -10.79 -17.79 2.20
N PHE A 152 -10.81 -17.10 1.06
CA PHE A 152 -9.59 -16.51 0.47
C PHE A 152 -9.05 -15.34 1.31
N SER A 153 -9.93 -14.55 1.93
CA SER A 153 -9.54 -13.50 2.87
C SER A 153 -8.89 -14.05 4.14
N SER A 154 -9.42 -15.14 4.70
CA SER A 154 -8.83 -15.83 5.85
C SER A 154 -7.47 -16.46 5.54
N LEU A 155 -7.25 -16.89 4.28
CA LEU A 155 -5.94 -17.32 3.81
C LEU A 155 -4.93 -16.17 3.76
N GLY A 156 -5.36 -14.97 3.37
CA GLY A 156 -4.52 -13.76 3.42
C GLY A 156 -4.11 -13.40 4.84
N ASP A 157 -5.06 -13.45 5.79
CA ASP A 157 -4.82 -13.15 7.20
C ASP A 157 -3.82 -14.13 7.84
N LEU A 158 -3.90 -15.42 7.46
CA LEU A 158 -2.94 -16.44 7.88
C LEU A 158 -1.51 -16.14 7.38
N PHE A 159 -1.36 -15.62 6.16
CA PHE A 159 -0.05 -15.26 5.59
C PHE A 159 0.51 -13.94 6.13
N GLU A 160 -0.30 -13.07 6.74
CA GLU A 160 0.18 -11.91 7.49
C GLU A 160 0.63 -12.28 8.91
N HIS A 161 0.13 -13.37 9.47
CA HIS A 161 0.49 -13.88 10.79
C HIS A 161 1.65 -14.89 10.81
N LEU A 162 2.11 -15.36 9.65
CA LEU A 162 3.26 -16.28 9.47
C LEU A 162 4.53 -15.53 9.06
#